data_AF-A0A7S2I6B1-F1
#
_entry.id   AF-A0A7S2I6B1-F1
#
_cell.length_a   1.000
_cell.length_b   1.000
_cell.length_c   1.000
_cell.angle_alpha   90.00
_cell.angle_beta   90.00
_cell.angle_gamma   90.00
#
_symmetry.space_group_name_H-M   'P 1'
#
loop_
_entity.id
_entity.type
_entity.pdbx_description
1 polymer ?
#
loop_
_entity_poly.entity_id
_entity_poly.type
_entity_poly.pdbx_seq_one_letter_code
_entity_poly.pdbx_strand_id
1 'polypeptide(L)'
;GIKKVMGTQRELVARRKDNSTFPINLGLSEVDSNGNKRMFAAFIRDLTDQKKFTAIEIEKAASEVLLLNMLPESIALRLKEDPSHVADQFANATILYANIVGFTQLSSSMEPAASVSILNYLFGMFDELVDKYGLNKVKTI
;
A
#
# COMPACT_ATOMS: atom_id res chain seq x y z
N GLY A 1 -20.86 6.29 43.85
CA GLY A 1 -20.72 6.89 42.52
C GLY A 1 -19.30 6.70 42.05
N ILE A 2 -19.10 5.93 40.99
CA ILE A 2 -17.76 5.64 40.44
C ILE A 2 -17.36 6.83 39.57
N LYS A 3 -16.47 7.68 40.07
CA LYS A 3 -15.97 8.87 39.36
C LYS A 3 -15.17 8.38 38.14
N LYS A 4 -15.66 8.73 36.95
CA LYS A 4 -15.13 8.36 35.65
C LYS A 4 -13.74 8.99 35.46
N VAL A 5 -12.70 8.18 35.59
CA VAL A 5 -11.30 8.59 35.47
C VAL A 5 -10.97 8.77 33.98
N MET A 6 -11.22 9.95 33.42
CA MET A 6 -10.67 10.31 32.11
C MET A 6 -9.20 10.71 32.30
N GLY A 7 -8.35 9.68 32.41
CA GLY A 7 -6.90 9.87 32.43
C GLY A 7 -6.40 10.31 31.05
N THR A 8 -5.61 11.38 31.01
CA THR A 8 -4.94 11.83 29.79
C THR A 8 -3.90 10.79 29.39
N GLN A 9 -4.06 10.22 28.20
CA GLN A 9 -3.06 9.34 27.57
C GLN A 9 -2.20 10.17 26.61
N ARG A 10 -0.89 9.92 26.62
CA ARG A 10 0.06 10.50 25.66
C ARG A 10 1.04 9.44 25.18
N GLU A 11 1.28 9.44 23.88
CA GLU A 11 2.38 8.70 23.30
C GLU A 11 3.69 9.48 23.51
N LEU A 12 4.72 8.80 24.01
CA LEU A 12 6.02 9.37 24.32
C LEU A 12 7.12 8.41 23.90
N VAL A 13 8.35 8.92 23.81
CA VAL A 13 9.54 8.11 23.60
C VAL A 13 10.24 7.95 24.95
N ALA A 14 10.28 6.73 25.48
CA ALA A 14 11.04 6.38 26.66
C ALA A 14 12.47 6.00 26.29
N ARG A 15 13.39 6.15 27.26
CA ARG A 15 14.80 5.74 27.12
C ARG A 15 15.09 4.62 28.12
N ARG A 16 15.60 3.49 27.64
CA ARG A 16 16.05 2.36 28.47
C ARG A 16 17.37 2.72 29.16
N LYS A 17 17.80 1.89 30.12
CA LYS A 17 19.07 2.06 30.86
C LYS A 17 20.30 1.96 29.94
N ASP A 18 20.18 1.24 28.83
CA ASP A 18 21.21 1.09 27.79
C ASP A 18 21.23 2.25 26.77
N ASN A 19 20.52 3.37 27.05
CA ASN A 19 20.30 4.51 26.15
C ASN A 19 19.46 4.25 24.89
N SER A 20 18.96 3.03 24.64
CA SER A 20 18.03 2.80 23.54
C SER A 20 16.67 3.47 23.79
N THR A 21 16.02 3.94 22.72
CA THR A 21 14.71 4.58 22.79
C THR A 21 13.61 3.63 22.35
N PHE A 22 12.43 3.75 22.96
CA PHE A 22 11.27 2.95 22.59
C PHE A 22 9.96 3.71 22.81
N PRO A 23 8.96 3.51 21.95
CA PRO A 23 7.69 4.19 22.07
C PRO A 23 6.88 3.62 23.23
N ILE A 24 6.30 4.49 24.04
CA ILE A 24 5.40 4.14 25.13
C ILE A 24 4.11 4.94 25.04
N ASN A 25 3.01 4.35 25.53
CA ASN A 25 1.82 5.08 25.90
C ASN A 25 1.84 5.30 27.42
N LEU A 26 1.86 6.55 27.85
CA LEU A 26 1.79 6.96 29.25
C LEU A 26 0.36 7.46 29.54
N GLY A 27 -0.34 6.78 30.43
CA GLY A 27 -1.60 7.26 30.98
C GLY A 27 -1.43 7.76 32.40
N LEU A 28 -1.88 8.98 32.68
CA LEU A 28 -1.90 9.56 34.04
C LEU A 28 -3.34 9.68 34.54
N SER A 29 -3.60 9.25 35.76
CA SER A 29 -4.92 9.28 36.40
C SER A 29 -4.82 9.86 37.80
N GLU A 30 -5.63 10.86 38.11
CA GLU A 30 -5.75 11.39 39.47
C GLU A 30 -6.68 10.49 40.29
N VAL A 31 -6.25 10.13 41.49
CA VAL A 31 -6.98 9.29 42.44
C VAL A 31 -7.22 10.10 43.71
N ASP A 32 -8.50 10.37 44.00
CA ASP A 32 -8.94 11.00 45.25
C ASP A 32 -8.84 9.96 46.39
N SER A 33 -7.92 10.16 47.33
CA SER A 33 -7.86 9.38 48.57
C SER A 33 -8.55 10.16 49.70
N ASN A 34 -9.45 9.50 50.44
CA ASN A 34 -10.26 10.06 51.53
C ASN A 34 -9.42 10.71 52.64
N GLY A 35 -9.06 11.99 52.47
CA GLY A 35 -8.38 12.80 53.48
C GLY A 35 -7.06 13.39 52.98
N ASN A 36 -7.16 14.53 52.29
CA ASN A 36 -6.11 15.54 52.10
C ASN A 36 -4.81 15.17 51.35
N LYS A 37 -4.80 14.10 50.54
CA LYS A 37 -3.65 13.79 49.66
C LYS A 37 -4.12 13.42 48.25
N ARG A 38 -3.76 14.25 47.26
CA ARG A 38 -3.95 13.94 45.83
C ARG A 38 -2.89 12.92 45.42
N MET A 39 -3.32 11.78 44.89
CA MET A 39 -2.43 10.74 44.38
C MET A 39 -2.57 10.68 42.87
N PHE A 40 -1.47 10.47 42.15
CA PHE A 40 -1.47 10.21 40.72
C PHE A 40 -1.05 8.75 40.48
N ALA A 41 -1.88 8.01 39.77
CA ALA A 41 -1.54 6.70 39.24
C ALA A 41 -1.08 6.86 37.78
N ALA A 42 0.04 6.26 37.43
CA ALA A 42 0.53 6.22 36.06
C ALA A 42 0.61 4.76 35.58
N PHE A 43 0.25 4.50 34.33
CA PHE A 43 0.55 3.23 33.66
C PHE A 43 1.33 3.50 32.38
N ILE A 44 2.30 2.63 32.11
CA ILE A 44 3.16 2.68 30.92
C ILE A 44 2.89 1.41 30.12
N ARG A 45 2.60 1.57 28.82
CA ARG A 45 2.50 0.47 27.87
C ARG A 45 3.59 0.63 26.82
N ASP A 46 4.42 -0.40 26.64
CA ASP A 46 5.38 -0.46 25.54
C ASP A 46 4.62 -0.64 24.22
N LEU A 47 4.89 0.20 23.22
CA LEU A 47 4.27 0.15 21.89
C LEU A 47 5.20 -0.44 20.82
N THR A 48 6.39 -0.94 21.20
CA THR A 48 7.41 -1.39 20.26
C THR A 48 6.88 -2.47 19.32
N ASP A 49 6.24 -3.51 19.86
CA ASP A 49 5.76 -4.64 19.06
C ASP A 49 4.59 -4.24 18.17
N GLN A 50 3.67 -3.43 18.70
CA GLN A 50 2.54 -2.92 17.94
C GLN A 50 3.00 -2.06 16.76
N LYS A 51 3.94 -1.13 16.98
CA LYS A 51 4.47 -0.27 15.93
C LYS A 51 5.26 -1.03 14.88
N LYS A 52 6.08 -2.01 15.29
CA LYS A 52 6.81 -2.86 14.36
C LYS A 52 5.87 -3.67 13.48
N PHE A 53 4.85 -4.29 14.08
CA PHE A 53 3.85 -5.06 13.35
C PHE A 53 3.14 -4.17 12.31
N THR A 54 2.67 -2.99 12.72
CA THR A 54 2.01 -2.05 11.79
C THR A 54 2.93 -1.57 10.68
N ALA A 55 4.22 -1.34 10.97
CA ALA A 55 5.18 -0.90 9.96
C ALA A 55 5.44 -2.00 8.91
N ILE A 56 5.59 -3.24 9.35
CA ILE A 56 5.76 -4.41 8.47
C ILE A 56 4.52 -4.60 7.60
N GLU A 57 3.30 -4.46 8.14
CA GLU A 57 2.07 -4.57 7.36
C GLU A 57 1.95 -3.48 6.30
N ILE A 58 2.29 -2.23 6.65
CA ILE A 58 2.27 -1.11 5.69
C ILE A 58 3.28 -1.35 4.57
N GLU A 59 4.51 -1.74 4.90
CA GLU A 59 5.55 -2.02 3.92
C GLU A 59 5.17 -3.20 3.01
N LYS A 60 4.61 -4.27 3.58
CA LYS A 60 4.10 -5.40 2.83
C LYS A 60 2.99 -4.98 1.87
N ALA A 61 1.99 -4.23 2.33
CA ALA A 61 0.89 -3.77 1.49
C ALA A 61 1.39 -2.88 0.34
N ALA A 62 2.32 -1.96 0.62
CA ALA A 62 2.93 -1.12 -0.40
C ALA A 62 3.71 -1.94 -1.44
N SER A 63 4.46 -2.95 -1.01
CA SER A 63 5.18 -3.88 -1.88
C SER A 63 4.22 -4.66 -2.78
N GLU A 64 3.09 -5.13 -2.26
CA GLU A 64 2.08 -5.87 -3.02
C GLU A 64 1.41 -5.02 -4.10
N VAL A 65 1.02 -3.80 -3.77
CA VAL A 65 0.46 -2.84 -4.75
C VAL A 65 1.45 -2.56 -5.86
N LEU A 66 2.72 -2.33 -5.51
CA LEU A 66 3.76 -2.07 -6.50
C LEU A 66 3.98 -3.26 -7.44
N LEU A 67 4.01 -4.48 -6.90
CA LEU A 67 4.18 -5.71 -7.67
C LEU A 67 3.04 -5.89 -8.69
N LEU A 68 1.80 -5.65 -8.28
CA LEU A 68 0.60 -5.74 -9.14
C LEU A 68 0.51 -4.63 -10.18
N ASN A 69 1.11 -3.46 -9.93
CA ASN A 69 1.19 -2.40 -10.92
C ASN A 69 2.17 -2.71 -12.06
N MET A 70 3.20 -3.52 -11.79
CA MET A 70 4.23 -3.87 -12.77
C MET A 70 3.91 -5.15 -13.54
N LEU A 71 3.17 -6.08 -12.94
CA LEU A 71 2.96 -7.42 -13.49
C LEU A 71 1.48 -7.84 -13.41
N PRO A 72 1.00 -8.65 -14.36
CA PRO A 72 -0.29 -9.32 -14.23
C PRO A 72 -0.39 -10.11 -12.93
N GLU A 73 -1.59 -10.19 -12.35
CA GLU A 73 -1.85 -10.85 -11.06
C GLU A 73 -1.34 -12.30 -11.02
N SER A 74 -1.52 -13.05 -12.11
CA SER A 74 -1.08 -14.44 -12.22
C SER A 74 0.45 -14.62 -12.10
N ILE A 75 1.23 -13.67 -12.63
CA ILE A 75 2.70 -13.68 -12.56
C ILE A 75 3.17 -13.19 -11.20
N ALA A 76 2.50 -12.17 -10.65
CA ALA A 76 2.76 -11.63 -9.32
C ALA A 76 2.59 -12.68 -8.21
N LEU A 77 1.52 -13.49 -8.27
CA LEU A 77 1.29 -14.59 -7.32
C LEU A 77 2.39 -15.64 -7.40
N ARG A 78 2.75 -16.07 -8.61
CA ARG A 78 3.81 -17.06 -8.83
C ARG A 78 5.18 -16.58 -8.35
N LEU A 79 5.51 -15.30 -8.56
CA LEU A 79 6.75 -14.68 -8.06
C LEU A 79 6.88 -14.73 -6.53
N LYS A 80 5.75 -14.62 -5.81
CA LYS A 80 5.73 -14.74 -4.34
C LYS A 80 6.00 -16.16 -3.86
N GLU A 81 5.58 -17.16 -4.63
CA GLU A 81 5.73 -18.59 -4.28
C GLU A 81 7.08 -19.16 -4.71
N ASP A 82 7.50 -18.88 -5.95
CA ASP A 82 8.79 -19.31 -6.51
C ASP A 82 9.43 -18.18 -7.33
N PRO A 83 10.41 -17.45 -6.77
CA PRO A 83 11.12 -16.38 -7.46
C PRO A 83 11.95 -16.85 -8.67
N SER A 84 12.23 -18.15 -8.80
CA SER A 84 13.19 -18.70 -9.77
C SER A 84 12.57 -19.15 -11.10
N HIS A 85 11.25 -19.37 -11.17
CA HIS A 85 10.58 -19.98 -12.33
C HIS A 85 9.33 -19.20 -12.80
N VAL A 86 9.55 -17.97 -13.25
CA VAL A 86 8.48 -17.05 -13.69
C VAL A 86 8.43 -16.86 -15.20
N ALA A 87 9.35 -17.50 -15.92
CA ALA A 87 9.37 -17.50 -17.38
C ALA A 87 8.49 -18.65 -17.90
N ASP A 88 7.38 -18.30 -18.56
CA ASP A 88 6.55 -19.27 -19.25
C ASP A 88 7.05 -19.49 -20.68
N GLN A 89 7.12 -20.76 -21.07
CA GLN A 89 7.42 -21.14 -22.45
C GLN A 89 6.14 -21.61 -23.15
N PHE A 90 5.81 -20.95 -24.25
CA PHE A 90 4.69 -21.34 -25.09
C PHE A 90 5.23 -22.01 -26.35
N ALA A 91 4.82 -23.26 -26.59
CA ALA A 91 5.22 -24.00 -27.79
C ALA A 91 4.69 -23.34 -29.07
N ASN A 92 3.51 -22.71 -28.98
CA ASN A 92 2.88 -21.95 -30.05
C ASN A 92 2.25 -20.69 -29.46
N ALA A 93 2.56 -19.52 -30.03
CA ALA A 93 1.98 -18.24 -29.65
C ALA A 93 1.81 -17.36 -30.88
N THR A 94 0.75 -16.55 -30.89
CA THR A 94 0.50 -15.53 -31.93
C THR A 94 0.52 -14.17 -31.27
N ILE A 95 1.35 -13.26 -31.80
CA ILE A 95 1.49 -11.89 -31.30
C ILE A 95 0.85 -10.93 -32.30
N LEU A 96 -0.04 -10.06 -31.82
CA LEU A 96 -0.57 -8.95 -32.59
C LEU A 96 0.19 -7.68 -32.24
N TYR A 97 0.86 -7.08 -33.22
CA TYR A 97 1.46 -5.75 -33.10
C TYR A 97 0.67 -4.75 -33.93
N ALA A 98 0.28 -3.63 -33.31
CA ALA A 98 -0.46 -2.56 -33.96
C ALA A 98 0.16 -1.21 -33.56
N ASN A 99 0.24 -0.30 -34.53
CA ASN A 99 0.74 1.06 -34.33
C ASN A 99 -0.24 2.08 -34.93
N ILE A 100 -0.36 3.25 -34.29
CA ILE A 100 -1.19 4.35 -34.79
C ILE A 100 -0.34 5.20 -35.73
N VAL A 101 -0.55 5.03 -37.04
CA VAL A 101 0.17 5.81 -38.05
C VAL A 101 -0.23 7.28 -37.97
N GLY A 102 0.76 8.19 -37.96
CA GLY A 102 0.52 9.63 -37.97
C GLY A 102 0.10 10.24 -36.63
N PHE A 103 0.09 9.46 -35.54
CA PHE A 103 -0.35 9.95 -34.23
C PHE A 103 0.46 11.16 -33.74
N THR A 104 1.78 11.18 -33.89
CA THR A 104 2.64 12.30 -33.47
C THR A 104 2.25 13.62 -34.11
N GLN A 105 1.91 13.59 -35.40
CA GLN A 105 1.49 14.79 -36.13
C GLN A 105 0.09 15.22 -35.68
N LEU A 106 -0.81 14.27 -35.47
CA LEU A 106 -2.16 14.53 -34.95
C LEU A 106 -2.11 15.13 -33.54
N SER A 107 -1.32 14.58 -32.64
CA SER A 107 -1.19 15.07 -31.25
C SER A 107 -0.52 16.43 -31.16
N SER A 108 0.32 16.80 -32.15
CA SER A 108 1.04 18.09 -32.15
C SER A 108 0.13 19.31 -32.32
N SER A 109 -1.06 19.13 -32.88
CA SER A 109 -2.05 20.18 -33.13
C SER A 109 -3.28 20.07 -32.23
N MET A 110 -3.28 19.14 -31.27
CA MET A 110 -4.41 18.87 -30.38
C MET A 110 -4.08 19.26 -28.95
N GLU A 111 -5.11 19.69 -28.22
CA GLU A 111 -5.03 19.81 -26.76
C GLU A 111 -4.67 18.44 -26.13
N PRO A 112 -3.77 18.39 -25.14
CA PRO A 112 -3.34 17.13 -24.53
C PRO A 112 -4.51 16.27 -24.02
N ALA A 113 -5.52 16.91 -23.42
CA ALA A 113 -6.71 16.22 -22.93
C ALA A 113 -7.50 15.51 -24.05
N ALA A 114 -7.56 16.12 -25.25
CA ALA A 114 -8.24 15.52 -26.40
C ALA A 114 -7.45 14.33 -26.96
N SER A 115 -6.12 14.43 -27.04
CA SER A 115 -5.25 13.33 -27.45
C SER A 115 -5.36 12.13 -26.49
N VAL A 116 -5.34 12.39 -25.19
CA VAL A 116 -5.54 11.35 -24.15
C VAL A 116 -6.92 10.71 -24.27
N SER A 117 -7.96 11.50 -24.54
CA SER A 117 -9.33 10.96 -24.69
C SER A 117 -9.45 10.00 -25.87
N ILE A 118 -8.80 10.30 -27.00
CA ILE A 118 -8.78 9.39 -28.17
C ILE A 118 -8.04 8.10 -27.84
N LEU A 119 -6.87 8.20 -27.20
CA LEU A 119 -6.10 7.02 -26.79
C LEU A 119 -6.89 6.15 -25.83
N ASN A 120 -7.53 6.75 -24.82
CA ASN A 120 -8.36 6.02 -23.86
C ASN A 120 -9.53 5.32 -24.53
N TYR A 121 -10.20 5.96 -25.49
CA TYR A 121 -11.26 5.33 -26.26
C TYR A 121 -10.75 4.13 -27.06
N LEU A 122 -9.65 4.30 -27.81
CA LEU A 122 -9.06 3.24 -28.62
C LEU A 122 -8.59 2.06 -27.75
N PHE A 123 -7.88 2.33 -26.66
CA PHE A 123 -7.43 1.29 -25.74
C PHE A 123 -8.58 0.61 -25.00
N GLY A 124 -9.64 1.35 -24.65
CA GLY A 124 -10.86 0.77 -24.10
C GLY A 124 -11.51 -0.24 -25.05
N MET A 125 -11.59 0.08 -26.34
CA MET A 125 -12.07 -0.88 -27.35
C MET A 125 -11.19 -2.13 -27.44
N PHE A 126 -9.87 -1.98 -27.37
CA PHE A 126 -8.98 -3.14 -27.33
C PHE A 126 -9.16 -3.96 -26.04
N ASP A 127 -9.34 -3.31 -24.90
CA ASP A 127 -9.56 -3.98 -23.61
C ASP A 127 -10.87 -4.81 -23.66
N GLU A 128 -11.95 -4.27 -24.23
CA GLU A 128 -13.20 -5.02 -24.45
C GLU A 128 -12.99 -6.25 -25.36
N LEU A 129 -12.18 -6.13 -26.41
CA LEU A 129 -11.86 -7.27 -27.30
C LEU A 129 -10.99 -8.31 -26.59
N VAL A 130 -10.02 -7.87 -25.80
CA VAL A 130 -9.15 -8.73 -25.01
C VAL A 130 -10.00 -9.58 -24.05
N ASP A 131 -10.90 -8.94 -23.31
CA ASP A 131 -11.80 -9.63 -22.39
C ASP A 131 -12.75 -10.58 -23.12
N LYS A 132 -13.35 -10.12 -24.23
CA LYS A 132 -14.30 -10.91 -25.02
C LYS A 132 -13.70 -12.19 -25.60
N TYR A 133 -12.44 -12.15 -26.02
CA TYR A 133 -11.77 -13.28 -26.66
C TYR A 133 -10.79 -14.02 -25.71
N GLY A 134 -10.71 -13.63 -24.44
CA GLY A 134 -9.80 -14.24 -23.46
C GLY A 134 -8.33 -14.10 -23.85
N LEU A 135 -7.95 -12.98 -24.48
CA LEU A 135 -6.59 -12.72 -24.91
C LEU A 135 -5.75 -12.20 -23.74
N ASN A 136 -4.43 -12.31 -23.85
CA ASN A 136 -3.51 -11.70 -22.89
C ASN A 136 -2.95 -10.39 -23.45
N LYS A 137 -3.19 -9.29 -22.74
CA LYS A 137 -2.58 -7.99 -23.06
C LYS A 137 -1.15 -7.94 -22.56
N VAL A 138 -0.20 -7.77 -23.49
CA VAL A 138 1.19 -7.51 -23.15
C VAL A 138 1.39 -5.99 -23.08
N LYS A 139 1.75 -5.47 -21.90
CA LYS A 139 2.13 -4.06 -21.74
C LYS A 139 3.60 -3.91 -22.11
N THR A 140 3.89 -3.16 -23.17
CA THR A 140 5.24 -2.71 -23.51
C THR A 140 5.31 -1.19 -23.42
N ILE A 141 6.49 -0.68 -23.07
CA ILE A 141 6.81 0.73 -22.79
C ILE A 141 6.56 1.61 -24.01
#